data_AF-A0A453MCM4-F1
#
_entry.id   AF-A0A453MCM4-F1
#
_cell.length_a   1.000
_cell.length_b   1.000
_cell.length_c   1.000
_cell.angle_alpha   90.00
_cell.angle_beta   90.00
_cell.angle_gamma   90.00
#
_symmetry.space_group_name_H-M   'P 1'
#
loop_
_entity.id
_entity.type
_entity.pdbx_description
1 polymer ?
#
loop_
_entity_poly.entity_id
_entity_poly.type
_entity_poly.pdbx_seq_one_letter_code
_entity_poly.pdbx_strand_id
1 'polypeptide(L)'
;MVKRIRGVAFSTNVSPQIVTRIFYAARGLFNKFIPDVHIFTDSRAGGLSAGCGVSVVAETTTGCLISADATVSYPNVDEMSEQSEKPEIMSPEDLGEQVASMLLEEVAQGGVVDSTHQGLLFMLCALCPPDVSKVRVGQLTPRAIESLRNIKEFLDVKFIIKPDPNSNTVTLKCVGAGVKNLARKIS
;
A
#
# COMPACT_ATOMS: atom_id res chain seq x y z
N MET A 1 -16.47 -2.61 5.10
CA MET A 1 -16.99 -3.08 3.81
C MET A 1 -16.36 -2.25 2.70
N VAL A 2 -15.82 -2.90 1.67
CA VAL A 2 -15.25 -2.21 0.50
C VAL A 2 -16.39 -1.76 -0.40
N LYS A 3 -16.37 -0.50 -0.82
CA LYS A 3 -17.38 0.16 -1.66
C LYS A 3 -17.01 0.06 -3.15
N ARG A 4 -15.73 0.23 -3.47
CA ARG A 4 -15.22 0.27 -4.85
C ARG A 4 -13.71 0.13 -4.90
N ILE A 5 -13.18 -0.28 -6.04
CA ILE A 5 -11.73 -0.36 -6.31
C ILE A 5 -11.37 0.63 -7.41
N ARG A 6 -10.31 1.41 -7.18
CA ARG A 6 -9.72 2.32 -8.15
C ARG A 6 -8.26 1.94 -8.38
N GLY A 7 -7.67 2.35 -9.49
CA GLY A 7 -6.25 2.11 -9.70
C GLY A 7 -5.71 2.79 -10.95
N VAL A 8 -4.41 2.69 -11.13
CA VAL A 8 -3.67 3.12 -12.32
C VAL A 8 -2.68 2.03 -12.67
N ALA A 9 -2.81 1.45 -13.85
CA ALA A 9 -1.78 0.64 -14.48
C ALA A 9 -0.95 1.57 -15.37
N PHE A 10 0.36 1.56 -15.20
CA PHE A 10 1.26 2.46 -15.90
C PHE A 10 2.40 1.73 -16.59
N SER A 11 2.93 2.33 -17.65
CA SER A 11 4.12 1.84 -18.32
C SER A 11 5.01 2.94 -18.86
N THR A 12 6.31 2.67 -18.89
CA THR A 12 7.34 3.55 -19.43
C THR A 12 8.27 2.77 -20.37
N ASN A 13 8.46 3.28 -21.59
CA ASN A 13 9.33 2.68 -22.61
C ASN A 13 9.03 1.21 -22.95
N VAL A 14 7.77 0.79 -22.80
CA VAL A 14 7.29 -0.54 -23.21
C VAL A 14 5.93 -0.44 -23.91
N SER A 15 5.53 -1.49 -24.63
CA SER A 15 4.29 -1.50 -25.41
C SER A 15 3.06 -1.18 -24.54
N PRO A 16 2.16 -0.27 -24.97
CA PRO A 16 0.90 0.02 -24.27
C PRO A 16 -0.01 -1.20 -24.07
N GLN A 17 0.17 -2.25 -24.88
CA GLN A 17 -0.59 -3.50 -24.75
C GLN A 17 -0.32 -4.21 -23.41
N ILE A 18 0.86 -4.00 -22.81
CA ILE A 18 1.23 -4.58 -21.50
C ILE A 18 0.28 -4.08 -20.42
N VAL A 19 0.03 -2.77 -20.38
CA VAL A 19 -0.87 -2.14 -19.39
C VAL A 19 -2.30 -2.67 -19.51
N THR A 20 -2.74 -2.91 -20.75
CA THR A 20 -4.07 -3.45 -21.04
C THR A 20 -4.20 -4.90 -20.52
N ARG A 21 -3.14 -5.72 -20.66
CA ARG A 21 -3.11 -7.10 -20.15
C ARG A 21 -3.17 -7.14 -18.62
N ILE A 22 -2.36 -6.31 -17.95
CA ILE A 22 -2.38 -6.13 -16.48
C ILE A 22 -3.79 -5.78 -16.01
N PHE A 23 -4.44 -4.82 -16.68
CA PHE A 23 -5.79 -4.40 -16.36
C PHE A 23 -6.81 -5.56 -16.40
N TYR A 24 -6.82 -6.35 -17.48
CA TYR A 24 -7.77 -7.46 -17.61
C TYR A 24 -7.53 -8.55 -16.58
N ALA A 25 -6.27 -8.86 -16.27
CA ALA A 25 -5.91 -9.85 -15.26
C ALA A 25 -6.39 -9.42 -13.86
N ALA A 26 -6.03 -8.20 -13.42
CA ALA A 26 -6.45 -7.67 -12.12
C ALA A 26 -7.98 -7.59 -11.99
N ARG A 27 -8.66 -7.09 -13.03
CA ARG A 27 -10.12 -6.98 -13.07
C ARG A 27 -10.80 -8.36 -13.04
N GLY A 28 -10.19 -9.38 -13.65
CA GLY A 28 -10.68 -10.76 -13.62
C GLY A 28 -10.80 -11.33 -12.21
N LEU A 29 -9.89 -10.97 -11.30
CA LEU A 29 -9.97 -11.33 -9.88
C LEU A 29 -10.94 -10.44 -9.11
N PHE A 30 -10.86 -9.12 -9.26
CA PHE A 30 -11.72 -8.21 -8.49
C PHE A 30 -13.21 -8.38 -8.78
N ASN A 31 -13.59 -8.63 -10.04
CA ASN A 31 -14.99 -8.80 -10.45
C ASN A 31 -15.67 -10.01 -9.78
N LYS A 32 -14.91 -10.96 -9.20
CA LYS A 32 -15.47 -12.07 -8.42
C LYS A 32 -16.08 -11.58 -7.09
N PHE A 33 -15.64 -10.42 -6.61
CA PHE A 33 -16.04 -9.86 -5.31
C PHE A 33 -16.86 -8.58 -5.44
N ILE A 34 -16.50 -7.68 -6.35
CA ILE A 34 -17.16 -6.38 -6.50
C ILE A 34 -17.22 -5.94 -7.97
N PRO A 35 -18.36 -5.40 -8.44
CA PRO A 35 -18.49 -4.97 -9.84
C PRO A 35 -17.89 -3.57 -10.11
N ASP A 36 -17.84 -2.68 -9.11
CA ASP A 36 -17.32 -1.30 -9.26
C ASP A 36 -15.79 -1.26 -9.16
N VAL A 37 -15.14 -1.63 -10.27
CA VAL A 37 -13.68 -1.69 -10.41
C VAL A 37 -13.27 -0.85 -11.62
N HIS A 38 -12.55 0.25 -11.38
CA HIS A 38 -12.01 1.11 -12.45
C HIS A 38 -10.50 1.31 -12.28
N ILE A 39 -9.72 0.81 -13.24
CA ILE A 39 -8.27 0.99 -13.27
C ILE A 39 -7.95 1.77 -14.55
N PHE A 40 -7.31 2.93 -14.41
CA PHE A 40 -6.88 3.75 -15.52
C PHE A 40 -5.60 3.19 -16.13
N THR A 41 -5.40 3.41 -17.42
CA THR A 41 -4.16 3.05 -18.11
C THR A 41 -3.38 4.32 -18.46
N ASP A 42 -2.10 4.36 -18.10
CA ASP A 42 -1.20 5.48 -18.40
C ASP A 42 0.10 4.94 -19.02
N SER A 43 0.23 5.08 -20.34
CA SER A 43 1.44 4.65 -21.05
C SER A 43 2.21 5.86 -21.52
N ARG A 44 3.49 5.93 -21.15
CA ARG A 44 4.37 7.05 -21.46
C ARG A 44 5.63 6.55 -22.16
N ALA A 45 6.08 7.34 -23.13
CA ALA A 45 7.43 7.23 -23.67
C ALA A 45 8.32 8.26 -22.97
N GLY A 46 9.53 7.87 -22.60
CA GLY A 46 10.49 8.73 -21.90
C GLY A 46 11.01 8.14 -20.59
N GLY A 47 12.22 8.56 -20.21
CA GLY A 47 12.97 8.00 -19.08
C GLY A 47 14.11 7.09 -19.53
N LEU A 48 15.00 6.74 -18.60
CA LEU A 48 16.20 5.93 -18.87
C LEU A 48 15.97 4.41 -18.82
N SER A 49 14.84 3.99 -18.25
CA SER A 49 14.54 2.58 -17.97
C SER A 49 13.20 2.19 -18.55
N ALA A 50 13.07 0.92 -18.94
CA ALA A 50 11.83 0.32 -19.38
C ALA A 50 11.16 -0.40 -18.21
N GLY A 51 9.85 -0.21 -18.03
CA GLY A 51 9.14 -0.75 -16.89
C GLY A 51 7.63 -0.64 -17.00
N CYS A 52 6.94 -1.42 -16.19
CA CYS A 52 5.51 -1.33 -16.00
C CYS A 52 5.15 -1.56 -14.54
N GLY A 53 3.95 -1.12 -14.16
CA GLY A 53 3.46 -1.29 -12.81
C GLY A 53 1.97 -1.05 -12.73
N VAL A 54 1.44 -1.35 -11.56
CA VAL A 54 0.04 -1.16 -11.25
C VAL A 54 -0.09 -0.78 -9.79
N SER A 55 -0.91 0.23 -9.56
CA SER A 55 -1.31 0.71 -8.24
C SER A 55 -2.82 0.58 -8.13
N VAL A 56 -3.30 -0.08 -7.10
CA VAL A 56 -4.73 -0.28 -6.85
C VAL A 56 -5.08 0.10 -5.42
N VAL A 57 -6.28 0.66 -5.24
CA VAL A 57 -6.79 1.18 -3.98
C VAL A 57 -8.24 0.72 -3.80
N ALA A 58 -8.50 0.03 -2.69
CA ALA A 58 -9.84 -0.27 -2.21
C ALA A 58 -10.35 0.86 -1.31
N GLU A 59 -11.47 1.47 -1.67
CA GLU A 59 -12.16 2.46 -0.84
C GLU A 59 -13.26 1.77 -0.03
N THR A 60 -13.26 1.92 1.29
CA THR A 60 -14.32 1.42 2.15
C THR A 60 -15.49 2.39 2.27
N THR A 61 -16.65 1.91 2.69
CA THR A 61 -17.82 2.76 2.96
C THR A 61 -17.59 3.79 4.07
N THR A 62 -16.56 3.60 4.91
CA THR A 62 -16.16 4.53 5.97
C THR A 62 -15.09 5.53 5.52
N GLY A 63 -14.68 5.49 4.24
CA GLY A 63 -13.66 6.37 3.69
C GLY A 63 -12.22 5.93 3.96
N CYS A 64 -12.00 4.71 4.46
CA CYS A 64 -10.65 4.15 4.57
C CYS A 64 -10.15 3.73 3.19
N LEU A 65 -8.85 3.90 2.95
CA LEU A 65 -8.17 3.53 1.71
C LEU A 65 -7.13 2.46 2.04
N ILE A 66 -7.17 1.36 1.31
CA ILE A 66 -6.22 0.26 1.42
C ILE A 66 -5.60 0.09 0.03
N SER A 67 -4.27 0.16 -0.07
CA SER A 67 -3.56 0.12 -1.35
C SER A 67 -2.64 -1.08 -1.48
N ALA A 68 -2.43 -1.52 -2.71
CA ALA A 68 -1.37 -2.43 -3.09
C ALA A 68 -0.75 -1.99 -4.42
N ASP A 69 0.57 -2.11 -4.51
CA ASP A 69 1.35 -1.71 -5.66
C ASP A 69 2.29 -2.85 -6.06
N ALA A 70 2.45 -3.05 -7.36
CA ALA A 70 3.42 -4.00 -7.91
C ALA A 70 4.06 -3.41 -9.18
N THR A 71 5.37 -3.64 -9.35
CA THR A 71 6.15 -3.06 -10.46
C THR A 71 7.15 -4.07 -11.00
N VAL A 72 7.38 -4.02 -12.30
CA VAL A 72 8.40 -4.80 -13.02
C VAL A 72 9.30 -3.84 -13.79
N SER A 73 10.61 -3.97 -13.57
CA SER A 73 11.62 -3.29 -14.38
C SER A 73 12.17 -4.28 -15.40
N TYR A 74 12.31 -3.85 -16.65
CA TYR A 74 12.97 -4.65 -17.69
C TYR A 74 14.44 -4.24 -17.75
N PRO A 75 15.39 -5.20 -17.71
CA PRO A 75 16.80 -4.87 -17.84
C PRO A 75 17.09 -4.25 -19.20
N ASN A 76 17.98 -3.28 -19.24
CA ASN A 76 18.47 -2.72 -20.49
C ASN A 76 19.32 -3.77 -21.21
N VAL A 77 19.18 -3.88 -22.54
CA VAL A 77 19.89 -4.88 -23.36
C VAL A 77 21.41 -4.76 -23.21
N ASP A 78 21.91 -3.56 -22.88
CA ASP A 78 23.33 -3.23 -22.72
C ASP A 78 23.93 -3.64 -21.35
N GLU A 79 23.11 -3.96 -20.34
CA GLU A 79 23.57 -4.40 -19.00
C GLU A 79 23.60 -5.93 -18.84
N MET A 80 23.25 -6.66 -19.89
CA MET A 80 23.19 -8.12 -19.89
C MET A 80 24.60 -8.70 -20.07
N SER A 81 25.41 -8.61 -19.01
CA SER A 81 26.64 -9.39 -18.89
C SER A 81 26.32 -10.89 -18.96
N GLU A 82 27.13 -11.65 -19.70
CA GLU A 82 26.92 -13.08 -20.04
C GLU A 82 26.79 -14.04 -18.84
N GLN A 83 26.86 -13.54 -17.60
CA GLN A 83 26.77 -14.28 -16.34
C GLN A 83 25.53 -13.94 -15.50
N SER A 84 24.68 -13.02 -15.94
CA SER A 84 23.43 -12.72 -15.23
C SER A 84 22.35 -13.72 -15.61
N GLU A 85 21.86 -14.48 -14.62
CA GLU A 85 20.68 -15.34 -14.76
C GLU A 85 19.57 -14.53 -15.46
N LYS A 86 18.99 -15.09 -16.54
CA LYS A 86 17.85 -14.46 -17.21
C LYS A 86 16.83 -14.11 -16.12
N PRO A 87 16.54 -12.82 -15.86
CA PRO A 87 15.52 -12.51 -14.89
C PRO A 87 14.24 -13.18 -15.34
N GLU A 88 13.58 -13.92 -14.45
CA GLU A 88 12.24 -14.41 -14.71
C GLU A 88 11.36 -13.18 -14.92
N ILE A 89 11.15 -12.82 -16.19
CA ILE A 89 10.32 -11.68 -16.55
C ILE A 89 8.90 -12.09 -16.24
N MET A 90 8.40 -11.63 -15.10
CA MET A 90 7.01 -11.78 -14.71
C MET A 90 6.10 -11.32 -15.84
N SER A 91 5.12 -12.15 -16.19
CA SER A 91 4.20 -11.78 -17.25
C SER A 91 3.28 -10.63 -16.81
N PRO A 92 2.78 -9.81 -17.74
CA PRO A 92 1.82 -8.76 -17.42
C PRO A 92 0.56 -9.28 -16.71
N GLU A 93 0.12 -10.49 -17.04
CA GLU A 93 -1.01 -11.16 -16.40
C GLU A 93 -0.67 -11.52 -14.95
N ASP A 94 0.47 -12.17 -14.71
CA ASP A 94 0.91 -12.55 -13.36
C ASP A 94 1.05 -11.31 -12.46
N LEU A 95 1.56 -10.20 -13.00
CA LEU A 95 1.64 -8.92 -12.28
C LEU A 95 0.26 -8.37 -11.88
N GLY A 96 -0.72 -8.47 -12.79
CA GLY A 96 -2.10 -8.08 -12.52
C GLY A 96 -2.78 -8.98 -11.49
N GLU A 97 -2.54 -10.30 -11.54
CA GLU A 97 -3.06 -11.24 -10.56
C GLU A 97 -2.38 -11.07 -9.19
N GLN A 98 -1.07 -10.81 -9.17
CA GLN A 98 -0.30 -10.57 -7.96
C GLN A 98 -0.83 -9.35 -7.21
N VAL A 99 -0.95 -8.19 -7.87
CA VAL A 99 -1.42 -6.96 -7.20
C VAL A 99 -2.84 -7.11 -6.68
N ALA A 100 -3.69 -7.83 -7.43
CA ALA A 100 -5.06 -8.07 -7.02
C ALA A 100 -5.14 -8.99 -5.81
N SER A 101 -4.29 -10.03 -5.77
CA SER A 101 -4.18 -10.93 -4.62
C SER A 101 -3.66 -10.18 -3.39
N MET A 102 -2.60 -9.37 -3.54
CA MET A 102 -2.07 -8.52 -2.46
C MET A 102 -3.13 -7.58 -1.89
N LEU A 103 -3.89 -6.89 -2.74
CA LEU A 103 -4.96 -6.00 -2.27
C LEU A 103 -6.06 -6.78 -1.51
N LEU A 104 -6.45 -7.95 -2.02
CA LEU A 104 -7.46 -8.79 -1.36
C LEU A 104 -6.97 -9.33 -0.01
N GLU A 105 -5.69 -9.67 0.11
CA GLU A 105 -5.07 -10.06 1.37
C GLU A 105 -5.08 -8.91 2.38
N GLU A 106 -4.71 -7.69 1.97
CA GLU A 106 -4.76 -6.50 2.84
C GLU A 106 -6.20 -6.20 3.29
N VAL A 107 -7.18 -6.31 2.39
CA VAL A 107 -8.60 -6.18 2.72
C VAL A 107 -9.05 -7.28 3.69
N ALA A 108 -8.57 -8.51 3.53
CA ALA A 108 -8.90 -9.65 4.38
C ALA A 108 -8.28 -9.54 5.78
N GLN A 109 -7.06 -9.02 5.90
CA GLN A 109 -6.44 -8.67 7.19
C GLN A 109 -7.24 -7.59 7.92
N GLY A 110 -7.81 -6.66 7.15
CA GLY A 110 -8.69 -5.61 7.67
C GLY A 110 -7.94 -4.50 8.40
N GLY A 111 -8.70 -3.66 9.12
CA GLY A 111 -8.17 -2.43 9.72
C GLY A 111 -8.43 -1.20 8.87
N VAL A 112 -7.88 -0.06 9.31
CA VAL A 112 -8.11 1.25 8.66
C VAL A 112 -7.04 1.64 7.63
N VAL A 113 -5.91 0.93 7.61
CA VAL A 113 -4.78 1.13 6.70
C VAL A 113 -4.17 -0.23 6.33
N ASP A 114 -3.51 -0.31 5.18
CA ASP A 114 -2.70 -1.47 4.78
C ASP A 114 -1.43 -1.60 5.64
N SER A 115 -0.79 -2.75 5.51
CA SER A 115 0.40 -3.16 6.25
C SER A 115 1.60 -2.21 6.08
N THR A 116 1.73 -1.54 4.94
CA THR A 116 2.86 -0.63 4.64
C THR A 116 2.69 0.73 5.33
N HIS A 117 1.45 1.20 5.49
CA HIS A 117 1.14 2.51 6.09
C HIS A 117 0.95 2.48 7.61
N GLN A 118 0.98 1.31 8.26
CA GLN A 118 0.83 1.19 9.73
C GLN A 118 1.79 2.10 10.50
N GLY A 119 3.08 2.10 10.13
CA GLY A 119 4.10 2.90 10.80
C GLY A 119 3.81 4.41 10.72
N LEU A 120 3.40 4.89 9.55
CA LEU A 120 3.01 6.30 9.35
C LEU A 120 1.79 6.66 10.20
N LEU A 121 0.77 5.80 10.24
CA LEU A 121 -0.42 6.00 11.06
C LEU A 121 -0.06 6.16 12.55
N PHE A 122 0.84 5.31 13.06
CA PHE A 122 1.27 5.38 14.46
C PHE A 122 2.06 6.65 14.77
N MET A 123 2.95 7.06 13.87
CA MET A 123 3.67 8.33 13.99
C MET A 123 2.70 9.51 14.07
N LEU A 124 1.70 9.55 13.19
CA LEU A 124 0.70 10.62 13.19
C LEU A 124 -0.12 10.64 14.49
N CYS A 125 -0.55 9.48 14.99
CA CYS A 125 -1.26 9.38 16.27
C CYS A 125 -0.40 9.86 17.46
N ALA A 126 0.91 9.56 17.42
CA ALA A 126 1.84 9.99 18.46
C ALA A 126 2.14 11.50 18.42
N LEU A 127 2.05 12.13 17.26
CA LEU A 127 2.27 13.58 17.10
C LEU A 127 1.02 14.43 17.37
N CYS A 128 -0.15 13.80 17.56
CA CYS A 128 -1.38 14.50 17.92
C CYS A 128 -1.24 15.31 19.24
N PRO A 129 -2.17 16.25 19.50
CA PRO A 129 -2.33 16.85 20.82
C PRO A 129 -2.41 15.79 21.95
N PRO A 130 -2.28 16.19 23.23
CA PRO A 130 -2.40 15.30 24.40
C PRO A 130 -3.81 14.75 24.62
N ASP A 131 -4.35 14.07 23.62
CA ASP A 131 -5.66 13.43 23.59
C ASP A 131 -5.53 11.99 23.06
N VAL A 132 -6.55 11.18 23.32
CA VAL A 132 -6.55 9.75 23.02
C VAL A 132 -6.83 9.51 21.54
N SER A 133 -5.82 8.99 20.84
CA SER A 133 -6.01 8.40 19.51
C SER A 133 -6.32 6.92 19.65
N LYS A 134 -7.38 6.43 18.99
CA LYS A 134 -7.77 5.01 18.94
C LYS A 134 -7.90 4.57 17.49
N VAL A 135 -7.10 3.59 17.10
CA VAL A 135 -7.09 3.04 15.74
C VAL A 135 -7.20 1.52 15.77
N ARG A 136 -7.74 0.94 14.70
CA ARG A 136 -7.77 -0.52 14.48
C ARG A 136 -7.02 -0.82 13.18
N VAL A 137 -6.01 -1.67 13.25
CA VAL A 137 -5.21 -2.10 12.09
C VAL A 137 -5.26 -3.62 11.98
N GLY A 138 -4.79 -4.16 10.85
CA GLY A 138 -4.56 -5.60 10.69
C GLY A 138 -3.46 -6.14 11.62
N GLN A 139 -2.88 -7.27 11.24
CA GLN A 139 -1.75 -7.83 11.99
C GLN A 139 -0.55 -6.86 11.95
N LEU A 140 0.14 -6.70 13.08
CA LEU A 140 1.30 -5.81 13.15
C LEU A 140 2.47 -6.39 12.36
N THR A 141 2.99 -5.62 11.40
CA THR A 141 4.20 -6.00 10.65
C THR A 141 5.46 -5.79 11.51
N PRO A 142 6.58 -6.48 11.21
CA PRO A 142 7.85 -6.23 11.88
C PRO A 142 8.27 -4.76 11.85
N ARG A 143 8.08 -4.10 10.68
CA ARG A 143 8.34 -2.66 10.51
C ARG A 143 7.45 -1.79 11.39
N ALA A 144 6.18 -2.16 11.55
CA ALA A 144 5.26 -1.44 12.42
C ALA A 144 5.66 -1.56 13.90
N ILE A 145 6.13 -2.74 14.33
CA ILE A 145 6.65 -2.97 15.68
C ILE A 145 7.90 -2.13 15.94
N GLU A 146 8.84 -2.08 15.00
CA GLU A 146 10.02 -1.21 15.09
C GLU A 146 9.63 0.27 15.18
N SER A 147 8.65 0.69 14.37
CA SER A 147 8.13 2.07 14.42
C SER A 147 7.58 2.41 15.80
N LEU A 148 6.84 1.50 16.45
CA LEU A 148 6.34 1.67 17.81
C LEU A 148 7.46 1.79 18.85
N ARG A 149 8.57 1.04 18.67
CA ARG A 149 9.75 1.15 19.55
C ARG A 149 10.42 2.51 19.41
N ASN A 150 10.63 2.96 18.17
CA ASN A 150 11.20 4.27 17.88
C ASN A 150 10.32 5.39 18.45
N ILE A 151 8.99 5.32 18.28
CA ILE A 151 8.07 6.31 18.85
C ILE A 151 8.22 6.41 20.37
N LYS A 152 8.32 5.27 21.05
CA LYS A 152 8.53 5.26 22.50
C LYS A 152 9.87 5.87 22.89
N GLU A 153 10.94 5.61 22.14
CA GLU A 153 12.27 6.13 22.44
C GLU A 153 12.38 7.65 22.22
N PHE A 154 11.85 8.14 21.09
CA PHE A 154 12.01 9.55 20.70
C PHE A 154 10.93 10.48 21.26
N LEU A 155 9.70 9.99 21.48
CA LEU A 155 8.56 10.81 21.90
C LEU A 155 8.00 10.43 23.29
N ASP A 156 8.52 9.37 23.92
CA ASP A 156 7.98 8.75 25.15
C ASP A 156 6.47 8.42 25.07
N VAL A 157 5.94 8.23 23.86
CA VAL A 157 4.55 7.83 23.63
C VAL A 157 4.44 6.30 23.66
N LYS A 158 3.53 5.79 24.50
CA LYS A 158 3.27 4.35 24.64
C LYS A 158 1.90 4.00 24.07
N PHE A 159 1.88 2.97 23.23
CA PHE A 159 0.65 2.40 22.69
C PHE A 159 0.16 1.25 23.57
N ILE A 160 -1.11 1.29 23.93
CA ILE A 160 -1.84 0.16 24.52
C ILE A 160 -2.38 -0.67 23.35
N ILE A 161 -1.88 -1.90 23.23
CA ILE A 161 -2.18 -2.81 22.13
C ILE A 161 -3.15 -3.89 22.64
N LYS A 162 -4.31 -4.04 22.01
CA LYS A 162 -5.31 -5.05 22.35
C LYS A 162 -5.72 -5.82 21.10
N PRO A 163 -5.39 -7.11 20.99
CA PRO A 163 -5.90 -7.95 19.90
C PRO A 163 -7.41 -8.12 20.04
N ASP A 164 -8.11 -8.16 18.92
CA ASP A 164 -9.55 -8.45 18.89
C ASP A 164 -9.75 -9.97 18.84
N PRO A 165 -10.51 -10.60 19.75
CA PRO A 165 -10.66 -12.05 19.77
C PRO A 165 -11.44 -12.61 18.57
N ASN A 166 -12.25 -11.79 17.91
CA ASN A 166 -13.15 -12.23 16.84
C ASN A 166 -12.62 -11.93 15.43
N SER A 167 -11.50 -11.22 15.33
CA SER A 167 -10.91 -10.84 14.05
C SER A 167 -9.39 -10.81 14.15
N ASN A 168 -8.68 -10.97 13.04
CA ASN A 168 -7.22 -10.86 13.01
C ASN A 168 -6.71 -9.40 13.12
N THR A 169 -7.51 -8.51 13.71
CA THR A 169 -7.19 -7.08 13.85
C THR A 169 -6.72 -6.75 15.26
N VAL A 170 -6.00 -5.64 15.36
CA VAL A 170 -5.45 -5.15 16.62
C VAL A 170 -5.91 -3.70 16.83
N THR A 171 -6.46 -3.43 18.01
CA THR A 171 -6.79 -2.06 18.43
C THR A 171 -5.62 -1.46 19.18
N LEU A 172 -5.16 -0.29 18.73
CA LEU A 172 -4.11 0.48 19.36
C LEU A 172 -4.67 1.79 19.92
N LYS A 173 -4.20 2.18 21.09
CA LYS A 173 -4.50 3.47 21.72
C LYS A 173 -3.25 4.15 22.23
N CYS A 174 -3.11 5.44 22.01
CA CYS A 174 -2.06 6.26 22.61
C CYS A 174 -2.61 7.64 23.00
N VAL A 175 -1.86 8.35 23.84
CA VAL A 175 -2.03 9.79 24.06
C VAL A 175 -0.92 10.48 23.29
N GLY A 176 -1.27 11.48 22.47
CA GLY A 176 -0.30 12.19 21.65
C GLY A 176 0.70 13.02 22.48
N ALA A 177 1.90 13.24 21.93
CA ALA A 177 2.98 14.02 22.57
C ALA A 177 2.73 15.53 22.53
N GLY A 178 1.75 16.03 21.77
CA GLY A 178 1.43 17.45 21.69
C GLY A 178 2.46 18.29 20.94
N VAL A 179 3.20 17.68 20.02
CA VAL A 179 4.22 18.36 19.22
C VAL A 179 3.56 19.39 18.30
N LYS A 180 4.03 20.63 18.34
CA LYS A 180 3.56 21.73 17.47
C LYS A 180 4.54 21.94 16.33
N ASN A 181 4.01 22.29 15.15
CA ASN A 181 4.84 22.72 14.05
C ASN A 181 5.47 24.10 14.36
N LEU A 182 6.75 24.09 14.73
CA LEU A 182 7.52 25.30 15.09
C LEU A 182 7.77 26.24 13.91
N ALA A 183 7.71 25.74 12.67
CA ALA A 183 7.93 26.55 11.47
C ALA A 183 6.69 27.34 11.05
N ARG A 184 5.52 27.05 11.62
CA ARG A 184 4.27 27.75 11.29
C ARG A 184 4.28 29.12 11.98
N LYS A 185 4.35 30.20 11.18
CA LYS A 185 4.14 31.57 11.67
C LYS A 185 2.71 31.70 12.21
N ILE A 186 2.60 32.23 13.41
CA ILE A 186 1.32 32.59 14.02
C ILE A 186 1.04 34.01 13.54
N SER A 187 0.01 34.17 12.72
CA SER A 187 -0.53 35.49 12.33
C SER A 187 -1.56 35.97 13.32
#